data_AF-A0A6A5HK10-F1
#
_entry.id   AF-A0A6A5HK10-F1
#
_cell.length_a   1.000
_cell.length_b   1.000
_cell.length_c   1.000
_cell.angle_alpha   90.00
_cell.angle_beta   90.00
_cell.angle_gamma   90.00
#
_symmetry.space_group_name_H-M   'P 1'
#
loop_
_entity.id
_entity.type
_entity.pdbx_description
1 polymer ?
#
loop_
_entity_poly.entity_id
_entity_poly.type
_entity_poly.pdbx_seq_one_letter_code
_entity_poly.pdbx_strand_id
1 'polypeptide(L)'
;MHELLRQLNNTPPDVFVHPAGTGGTLSSIGRYAKKYGLKTEIVLADTQYSVYFDYVLNGTFSENTGAHHWITPGMAGIGYGAMGPARIAQTTSLDPAVIDRVLKMPDLASTAAMKVARDIGINGGTSTGVNFLAALHIGALLPPDRPVTVATILADSGKYYETTYFNREWIGAKFEFHGGLKVFDCWVEIIKKCFENGKDPLKIGQEACKNF
;
A
#
# COMPACT_ATOMS: atom_id res chain seq x y z
N MET A 1 3.68 -2.47 17.72
CA MET A 1 3.18 -3.86 17.89
C MET A 1 2.52 -4.06 19.24
N HIS A 2 3.11 -3.58 20.36
CA HIS A 2 2.44 -3.59 21.67
C HIS A 2 1.01 -3.03 21.63
N GLU A 3 0.81 -1.86 21.00
CA GLU A 3 -0.53 -1.27 20.90
C GLU A 3 -1.49 -2.10 20.05
N LEU A 4 -1.01 -2.68 18.94
CA LEU A 4 -1.80 -3.58 18.09
C LEU A 4 -2.25 -4.80 18.87
N LEU A 5 -1.33 -5.44 19.60
CA LEU A 5 -1.66 -6.58 20.47
C LEU A 5 -2.69 -6.18 21.52
N ARG A 6 -2.51 -5.03 22.19
CA ARG A 6 -3.47 -4.55 23.18
C ARG A 6 -4.87 -4.34 22.58
N GLN A 7 -4.95 -3.79 21.37
CA GLN A 7 -6.23 -3.60 20.66
C GLN A 7 -6.86 -4.92 20.20
N LEU A 8 -6.04 -5.95 19.96
CA LEU A 8 -6.47 -7.28 19.52
C LEU A 8 -6.50 -8.29 20.69
N ASN A 9 -6.71 -7.83 21.92
CA ASN A 9 -6.79 -8.69 23.11
C ASN A 9 -5.61 -9.66 23.27
N ASN A 10 -4.40 -9.18 23.02
CA ASN A 10 -3.12 -9.90 22.98
C ASN A 10 -3.04 -11.02 21.94
N THR A 11 -3.95 -11.05 20.97
CA THR A 11 -3.87 -11.94 19.81
C THR A 11 -3.11 -11.23 18.69
N PRO A 12 -2.00 -11.78 18.18
CA PRO A 12 -1.30 -11.19 17.04
C PRO A 12 -2.21 -11.18 15.80
N PRO A 13 -2.16 -10.13 14.97
CA PRO A 13 -2.84 -10.18 13.68
C PRO A 13 -2.20 -11.27 12.82
N ASP A 14 -2.98 -11.93 11.96
CA ASP A 14 -2.46 -12.88 10.98
C ASP A 14 -1.48 -12.18 10.03
N VAL A 15 -1.82 -10.95 9.63
CA VAL A 15 -1.03 -10.15 8.70
C VAL A 15 -0.92 -8.71 9.19
N PHE A 16 0.28 -8.14 9.15
CA PHE A 16 0.49 -6.70 9.23
C PHE A 16 0.96 -6.18 7.87
N VAL A 17 0.16 -5.29 7.26
CA VAL A 17 0.45 -4.70 5.95
C VAL A 17 0.64 -3.19 6.08
N HIS A 18 1.71 -2.66 5.46
CA HIS A 18 1.96 -1.22 5.44
C HIS A 18 2.84 -0.83 4.23
N PRO A 19 2.68 0.36 3.63
CA PRO A 19 3.64 0.90 2.66
C PRO A 19 4.90 1.43 3.35
N ALA A 20 6.01 1.56 2.63
CA ALA A 20 7.22 2.16 3.17
C ALA A 20 7.42 3.58 2.64
N GLY A 21 7.58 4.55 3.55
CA GLY A 21 8.26 5.81 3.28
C GLY A 21 9.75 5.65 3.61
N THR A 22 10.14 5.87 4.87
CA THR A 22 11.49 5.49 5.35
C THR A 22 11.63 4.01 5.67
N GLY A 23 10.52 3.27 5.77
CA GLY A 23 10.49 1.85 6.16
C GLY A 23 10.51 1.57 7.67
N GLY A 24 10.72 2.59 8.52
CA GLY A 24 10.86 2.39 9.97
C GLY A 24 9.66 1.71 10.65
N THR A 25 8.43 1.97 10.19
CA THR A 25 7.21 1.34 10.72
C THR A 25 7.22 -0.17 10.50
N LEU A 26 7.37 -0.61 9.25
CA LEU A 26 7.41 -2.03 8.88
C LEU A 26 8.54 -2.73 9.62
N SER A 27 9.74 -2.16 9.61
CA SER A 27 10.90 -2.82 10.18
C SER A 27 10.85 -2.91 11.69
N SER A 28 10.29 -1.91 12.37
CA SER A 28 10.11 -1.97 13.82
C SER A 28 9.07 -3.00 14.22
N ILE A 29 7.96 -3.10 13.47
CA ILE A 29 6.91 -4.08 13.74
C ILE A 29 7.39 -5.50 13.39
N GLY A 30 8.09 -5.68 12.27
CA GLY A 30 8.66 -6.95 11.88
C GLY A 30 9.75 -7.44 12.83
N ARG A 31 10.69 -6.58 13.23
CA ARG A 31 11.68 -6.93 14.28
C ARG A 31 11.00 -7.37 15.57
N TYR A 32 9.93 -6.68 15.97
CA TYR A 32 9.17 -7.08 17.14
C TYR A 32 8.53 -8.47 16.95
N ALA A 33 7.83 -8.69 15.84
CA ALA A 33 7.18 -9.96 15.55
C ALA A 33 8.19 -11.13 15.57
N LYS A 34 9.34 -10.97 14.89
CA LYS A 34 10.42 -11.97 14.88
C LYS A 34 11.03 -12.19 16.27
N LYS A 35 11.36 -11.12 16.99
CA LYS A 35 11.97 -11.19 18.34
C LYS A 35 11.11 -11.97 19.34
N TYR A 36 9.79 -11.82 19.25
CA TYR A 36 8.84 -12.45 20.19
C TYR A 36 8.13 -13.69 19.60
N GLY A 37 8.55 -14.18 18.43
CA GLY A 37 7.97 -15.37 17.80
C GLY A 37 6.48 -15.24 17.46
N LEU A 38 6.00 -14.03 17.16
CA LEU A 38 4.60 -13.82 16.78
C LEU A 38 4.34 -14.42 15.40
N LYS A 39 3.21 -15.12 15.26
CA LYS A 39 2.74 -15.67 13.98
C LYS A 39 2.03 -14.59 13.13
N THR A 40 2.71 -13.48 12.90
CA THR A 40 2.23 -12.37 12.06
C THR A 40 3.07 -12.30 10.81
N GLU A 41 2.44 -12.41 9.64
CA GLU A 41 3.07 -12.16 8.34
C GLU A 41 3.28 -10.65 8.15
N ILE A 42 4.50 -10.23 7.85
CA ILE A 42 4.85 -8.83 7.60
C ILE A 42 4.86 -8.56 6.10
N VAL A 43 3.97 -7.69 5.63
CA VAL A 43 3.75 -7.42 4.21
C VAL A 43 4.09 -5.97 3.88
N LEU A 44 5.02 -5.77 2.96
CA LEU A 44 5.25 -4.48 2.32
C LEU A 44 4.24 -4.31 1.18
N ALA A 45 3.39 -3.29 1.27
CA ALA A 45 2.55 -2.84 0.15
C ALA A 45 3.24 -1.67 -0.56
N ASP A 46 4.07 -1.99 -1.56
CA ASP A 46 4.90 -1.02 -2.25
C ASP A 46 4.14 -0.31 -3.39
N THR A 47 4.45 0.96 -3.62
CA THR A 47 3.78 1.78 -4.66
C THR A 47 4.35 1.49 -6.05
N GLN A 48 3.58 1.78 -7.10
CA GLN A 48 3.79 1.26 -8.46
C GLN A 48 5.21 1.45 -8.99
N TYR A 49 5.82 2.60 -8.68
CA TYR A 49 7.14 2.96 -9.19
C TYR A 49 8.23 3.05 -8.12
N SER A 50 7.93 2.63 -6.89
CA SER A 50 8.95 2.61 -5.85
C SER A 50 9.96 1.49 -6.08
N VAL A 51 11.19 1.75 -5.65
CA VAL A 51 12.30 0.79 -5.68
C VAL A 51 12.27 -0.26 -4.55
N TYR A 52 11.35 -0.17 -3.59
CA TYR A 52 11.39 -1.05 -2.41
C TYR A 52 10.99 -2.48 -2.69
N PHE A 53 10.11 -2.72 -3.66
CA PHE A 53 9.79 -4.07 -4.11
C PHE A 53 11.05 -4.85 -4.50
N ASP A 54 11.86 -4.25 -5.37
CA ASP A 54 13.11 -4.87 -5.83
C ASP A 54 14.14 -4.97 -4.70
N TYR A 55 14.20 -3.96 -3.83
CA TYR A 55 15.10 -3.95 -2.68
C TYR A 55 14.80 -5.10 -1.70
N VAL A 56 13.53 -5.38 -1.43
CA VAL A 56 13.14 -6.50 -0.55
C VAL A 56 13.46 -7.84 -1.19
N LEU A 57 13.24 -7.99 -2.50
CA LEU A 57 13.53 -9.25 -3.19
C LEU A 57 15.03 -9.52 -3.36
N ASN A 58 15.82 -8.48 -3.62
CA ASN A 58 17.23 -8.64 -4.01
C ASN A 58 18.22 -8.23 -2.92
N GLY A 59 17.76 -7.67 -1.79
CA GLY A 59 18.58 -7.14 -0.71
C GLY A 59 19.43 -5.91 -1.08
N THR A 60 19.33 -5.44 -2.33
CA THR A 60 20.13 -4.35 -2.89
C THR A 60 19.28 -3.50 -3.83
N PHE A 61 19.59 -2.21 -3.92
CA PHE A 61 19.03 -1.34 -4.95
C PHE A 61 19.87 -1.54 -6.22
N SER A 62 19.29 -2.12 -7.28
CA SER A 62 19.96 -2.18 -8.59
C SER A 62 19.71 -0.90 -9.40
N GLU A 63 20.56 -0.61 -10.39
CA GLU A 63 20.32 0.49 -11.33
C GLU A 63 19.03 0.28 -12.16
N ASN A 64 18.57 -0.97 -12.26
CA ASN A 64 17.31 -1.33 -12.92
C ASN A 64 16.08 -1.22 -12.00
N THR A 65 16.26 -0.75 -10.75
CA THR A 65 15.13 -0.45 -9.87
C THR A 65 14.24 0.59 -10.55
N GLY A 66 12.92 0.51 -10.35
CA GLY A 66 11.90 1.32 -11.03
C GLY A 66 12.04 2.86 -10.98
N ALA A 67 13.17 3.39 -10.49
CA ALA A 67 13.68 4.75 -10.63
C ALA A 67 13.44 5.39 -12.00
N HIS A 68 13.78 4.71 -13.10
CA HIS A 68 13.54 5.22 -14.47
C HIS A 68 12.06 5.24 -14.85
N HIS A 69 11.23 4.52 -14.09
CA HIS A 69 9.79 4.44 -14.26
C HIS A 69 9.04 5.31 -13.25
N TRP A 70 9.71 6.04 -12.34
CA TRP A 70 9.03 6.93 -11.41
C TRP A 70 8.33 8.07 -12.13
N ILE A 71 7.02 8.20 -11.89
CA ILE A 71 6.18 9.21 -12.51
C ILE A 71 5.52 10.04 -11.42
N THR A 72 5.68 11.36 -11.52
CA THR A 72 4.97 12.31 -10.64
C THR A 72 3.47 12.21 -10.91
N PRO A 73 2.61 12.21 -9.88
CA PRO A 73 2.89 12.60 -8.49
C PRO A 73 3.38 11.46 -7.59
N GLY A 74 3.28 10.20 -8.02
CA GLY A 74 3.43 9.04 -7.15
C GLY A 74 2.39 9.06 -6.02
N MET A 75 2.73 8.44 -4.90
CA MET A 75 1.93 8.49 -3.67
C MET A 75 2.68 9.30 -2.60
N ALA A 76 2.10 10.40 -2.12
CA ALA A 76 2.79 11.29 -1.20
C ALA A 76 3.23 10.57 0.10
N GLY A 77 4.48 10.78 0.54
CA GLY A 77 5.00 10.28 1.82
C GLY A 77 5.34 8.78 1.86
N ILE A 78 5.04 8.03 0.80
CA ILE A 78 5.29 6.59 0.69
C ILE A 78 5.81 6.22 -0.69
N GLY A 79 6.44 5.06 -0.80
CA GLY A 79 7.29 4.79 -1.94
C GLY A 79 8.55 5.65 -1.91
N TYR A 80 9.55 5.17 -2.64
CA TYR A 80 10.83 5.84 -2.79
C TYR A 80 11.19 5.84 -4.27
N GLY A 81 11.30 7.04 -4.84
CA GLY A 81 11.82 7.25 -6.19
C GLY A 81 13.35 7.31 -6.22
N ALA A 82 13.91 7.56 -7.40
CA ALA A 82 15.37 7.64 -7.67
C ALA A 82 16.13 8.79 -6.96
N MET A 83 15.48 9.50 -6.03
CA MET A 83 15.97 10.74 -5.43
C MET A 83 16.14 10.52 -3.92
N GLY A 84 17.25 11.03 -3.36
CA GLY A 84 17.57 10.93 -1.93
C GLY A 84 18.53 9.79 -1.56
N PRO A 85 18.68 9.46 -0.26
CA PRO A 85 19.61 8.47 0.29
C PRO A 85 19.63 7.08 -0.40
N ALA A 86 18.53 6.68 -1.04
CA ALA A 86 18.43 5.44 -1.80
C ALA A 86 19.26 5.45 -3.11
N ARG A 87 19.43 6.60 -3.79
CA ARG A 87 20.24 6.73 -5.02
C ARG A 87 21.73 6.41 -4.78
N ILE A 88 22.20 6.73 -3.59
CA ILE A 88 23.59 6.53 -3.16
C ILE A 88 23.76 5.26 -2.33
N ALA A 89 22.74 4.38 -2.29
CA ALA A 89 22.72 3.16 -1.49
C ALA A 89 23.07 3.40 0.00
N GLN A 90 22.87 4.61 0.53
CA GLN A 90 23.40 4.96 1.86
C GLN A 90 22.51 4.44 2.97
N THR A 91 21.21 4.75 3.00
CA THR A 91 20.34 4.20 4.07
C THR A 91 18.86 4.25 3.70
N THR A 92 18.14 3.23 4.16
CA THR A 92 16.70 3.29 4.47
C THR A 92 16.54 2.70 5.88
N SER A 93 15.49 3.07 6.62
CA SER A 93 15.13 2.36 7.85
C SER A 93 14.41 1.03 7.56
N LEU A 94 14.16 0.73 6.28
CA LEU A 94 13.61 -0.52 5.81
C LEU A 94 14.67 -1.64 5.92
N ASP A 95 14.48 -2.49 6.91
CA ASP A 95 15.11 -3.80 7.06
C ASP A 95 14.32 -4.84 6.23
N PRO A 96 14.88 -5.35 5.11
CA PRO A 96 14.18 -6.33 4.28
C PRO A 96 14.10 -7.71 4.93
N ALA A 97 14.98 -8.03 5.88
CA ALA A 97 15.04 -9.37 6.49
C ALA A 97 13.82 -9.69 7.38
N VAL A 98 13.01 -8.68 7.73
CA VAL A 98 11.80 -8.85 8.55
C VAL A 98 10.52 -8.86 7.72
N ILE A 99 10.60 -8.75 6.39
CA ILE A 99 9.46 -8.71 5.48
C ILE A 99 9.26 -10.10 4.90
N ASP A 100 8.05 -10.65 5.06
CA ASP A 100 7.71 -12.00 4.62
C ASP A 100 7.15 -12.02 3.18
N ARG A 101 6.44 -10.95 2.79
CA ARG A 101 5.88 -10.79 1.44
C ARG A 101 5.91 -9.34 1.00
N VAL A 102 6.02 -9.13 -0.31
CA VAL A 102 5.94 -7.81 -0.92
C VAL A 102 4.89 -7.79 -2.02
N LEU A 103 4.10 -6.72 -2.06
CA LEU A 103 3.04 -6.46 -3.02
C LEU A 103 3.37 -5.18 -3.78
N LYS A 104 3.01 -5.11 -5.05
CA LYS A 104 3.10 -3.90 -5.86
C LYS A 104 1.70 -3.35 -6.13
N MET A 105 1.43 -2.15 -5.66
CA MET A 105 0.12 -1.51 -5.65
C MET A 105 0.07 -0.39 -6.70
N PRO A 106 -0.88 -0.40 -7.65
CA PRO A 106 -1.01 0.68 -8.62
C PRO A 106 -1.40 2.00 -7.93
N ASP A 107 -0.76 3.11 -8.31
CA ASP A 107 -0.94 4.39 -7.61
C ASP A 107 -2.36 4.94 -7.81
N LEU A 108 -2.90 4.84 -9.03
CA LEU A 108 -4.25 5.31 -9.33
C LEU A 108 -5.32 4.40 -8.68
N ALA A 109 -5.09 3.09 -8.62
CA ALA A 109 -5.96 2.16 -7.89
C ALA A 109 -5.96 2.46 -6.39
N SER A 110 -4.78 2.77 -5.82
CA SER A 110 -4.63 3.14 -4.41
C SER A 110 -5.29 4.48 -4.10
N THR A 111 -5.24 5.44 -5.03
CA THR A 111 -5.98 6.72 -4.94
C THR A 111 -7.49 6.49 -4.97
N ALA A 112 -7.98 5.59 -5.83
CA ALA A 112 -9.38 5.17 -5.83
C ALA A 112 -9.78 4.47 -4.51
N ALA A 113 -8.91 3.60 -3.98
CA ALA A 113 -9.11 2.93 -2.70
C ALA A 113 -9.17 3.92 -1.53
N MET A 114 -8.35 4.97 -1.54
CA MET A 114 -8.38 6.07 -0.56
C MET A 114 -9.75 6.77 -0.56
N LYS A 115 -10.34 7.00 -1.73
CA LYS A 115 -11.72 7.51 -1.84
C LYS A 115 -12.74 6.49 -1.30
N VAL A 116 -12.67 5.23 -1.69
CA VAL A 116 -13.63 4.22 -1.19
C VAL A 116 -13.55 4.08 0.33
N ALA A 117 -12.34 4.10 0.91
CA ALA A 117 -12.14 4.11 2.36
C ALA A 117 -12.82 5.31 3.02
N ARG A 118 -12.71 6.52 2.43
CA ARG A 118 -13.40 7.71 2.93
C ARG A 118 -14.92 7.59 2.89
N ASP A 119 -15.48 6.99 1.83
CA ASP A 119 -16.93 6.77 1.70
C ASP A 119 -17.51 5.88 2.82
N ILE A 120 -16.69 4.98 3.37
CA ILE A 120 -17.08 4.10 4.49
C ILE A 120 -16.64 4.65 5.86
N GLY A 121 -16.21 5.92 5.93
CA GLY A 121 -15.90 6.61 7.18
C GLY A 121 -14.41 6.65 7.57
N ILE A 122 -13.50 6.15 6.74
CA ILE A 122 -12.05 6.13 7.01
C ILE A 122 -11.38 7.30 6.27
N ASN A 123 -11.24 8.45 6.93
CA ASN A 123 -10.65 9.65 6.34
C ASN A 123 -9.12 9.75 6.55
N GLY A 124 -8.36 8.87 5.89
CA GLY A 124 -6.89 8.84 5.94
C GLY A 124 -6.20 9.32 4.65
N GLY A 125 -4.88 9.48 4.71
CA GLY A 125 -4.05 9.93 3.59
C GLY A 125 -3.71 8.87 2.53
N THR A 126 -2.74 9.17 1.67
CA THR A 126 -2.29 8.32 0.55
C THR A 126 -1.92 6.89 0.98
N SER A 127 -1.24 6.75 2.13
CA SER A 127 -0.89 5.45 2.71
C SER A 127 -2.12 4.61 3.08
N THR A 128 -3.23 5.27 3.46
CA THR A 128 -4.50 4.59 3.76
C THR A 128 -5.08 3.92 2.53
N GLY A 129 -4.99 4.58 1.36
CA GLY A 129 -5.43 3.97 0.10
C GLY A 129 -4.65 2.71 -0.25
N VAL A 130 -3.32 2.76 -0.14
CA VAL A 130 -2.44 1.62 -0.39
C VAL A 130 -2.72 0.48 0.60
N ASN A 131 -2.83 0.81 1.89
CA ASN A 131 -3.17 -0.13 2.96
C ASN A 131 -4.51 -0.82 2.71
N PHE A 132 -5.53 -0.03 2.39
CA PHE A 132 -6.89 -0.53 2.19
C PHE A 132 -6.96 -1.48 0.99
N LEU A 133 -6.39 -1.08 -0.15
CA LEU A 133 -6.36 -1.93 -1.34
C LEU A 133 -5.58 -3.24 -1.10
N ALA A 134 -4.43 -3.15 -0.43
CA ALA A 134 -3.62 -4.32 -0.10
C ALA A 134 -4.33 -5.26 0.89
N ALA A 135 -5.03 -4.72 1.89
CA ALA A 135 -5.80 -5.52 2.84
C ALA A 135 -6.94 -6.28 2.16
N LEU A 136 -7.66 -5.65 1.22
CA LEU A 136 -8.70 -6.34 0.44
C LEU A 136 -8.12 -7.44 -0.44
N HIS A 137 -6.99 -7.19 -1.10
CA HIS A 137 -6.29 -8.20 -1.88
C HIS A 137 -5.87 -9.40 -1.02
N ILE A 138 -5.23 -9.15 0.14
CA ILE A 138 -4.80 -10.19 1.07
C ILE A 138 -5.99 -10.99 1.60
N GLY A 139 -7.07 -10.31 2.00
CA GLY A 139 -8.28 -10.96 2.49
C GLY A 139 -8.92 -11.89 1.45
N ALA A 140 -8.91 -11.50 0.18
CA ALA A 140 -9.47 -12.31 -0.91
C ALA A 140 -8.57 -13.50 -1.33
N LEU A 141 -7.27 -13.47 -1.02
CA LEU A 141 -6.35 -14.59 -1.26
C LEU A 141 -6.46 -15.70 -0.21
N LEU A 142 -6.95 -15.38 0.99
CA LEU A 142 -6.96 -16.31 2.09
C LEU A 142 -8.25 -17.15 2.08
N PRO A 143 -8.18 -18.43 2.49
CA PRO A 143 -9.34 -19.31 2.44
C PRO A 143 -10.45 -18.81 3.36
N PRO A 144 -11.73 -18.97 2.98
CA PRO A 144 -12.87 -18.52 3.78
C PRO A 144 -13.17 -19.42 4.99
N ASP A 145 -12.32 -20.39 5.28
CA ASP A 145 -12.52 -21.41 6.32
C ASP A 145 -12.37 -20.85 7.74
N ARG A 146 -11.69 -19.71 7.90
CA ARG A 146 -11.60 -18.98 9.17
C ARG A 146 -11.49 -17.46 8.96
N PRO A 147 -11.90 -16.66 9.97
CA PRO A 147 -11.59 -15.23 9.98
C PRO A 147 -10.07 -14.98 9.95
N VAL A 148 -9.69 -13.93 9.22
CA VAL A 148 -8.31 -13.42 9.15
C VAL A 148 -8.30 -11.98 9.64
N THR A 149 -7.35 -11.66 10.52
CA THR A 149 -7.11 -10.30 10.97
C THR A 149 -5.94 -9.69 10.20
N VAL A 150 -6.24 -8.73 9.32
CA VAL A 150 -5.24 -7.89 8.64
C VAL A 150 -5.17 -6.55 9.37
N ALA A 151 -4.01 -6.25 9.97
CA ALA A 151 -3.76 -5.00 10.67
C ALA A 151 -2.90 -4.04 9.83
N THR A 152 -3.13 -2.74 10.01
CA THR A 152 -2.36 -1.67 9.37
C THR A 152 -2.36 -0.40 10.24
N ILE A 153 -1.66 0.65 9.80
CA ILE A 153 -1.60 1.95 10.48
C ILE A 153 -1.96 3.05 9.47
N LEU A 154 -2.83 3.97 9.86
CA LEU A 154 -3.16 5.16 9.08
C LEU A 154 -2.22 6.29 9.52
N ALA A 155 -1.29 6.67 8.64
CA ALA A 155 -0.19 7.57 9.01
C ALA A 155 -0.63 9.02 9.24
N ASP A 156 -1.58 9.51 8.44
CA ASP A 156 -2.05 10.88 8.49
C ASP A 156 -3.50 11.03 8.00
N SER A 157 -4.06 12.21 8.20
CA SER A 157 -5.46 12.49 7.90
C SER A 157 -5.67 12.87 6.44
N GLY A 158 -6.77 12.41 5.87
CA GLY A 158 -7.20 12.74 4.51
C GLY A 158 -7.38 14.25 4.25
N LYS A 159 -7.56 15.06 5.31
CA LYS A 159 -7.71 16.52 5.21
C LYS A 159 -6.55 17.23 4.50
N TYR A 160 -5.35 16.65 4.52
CA TYR A 160 -4.18 17.22 3.85
C TYR A 160 -4.22 17.07 2.32
N TYR A 161 -5.17 16.28 1.81
CA TYR A 161 -5.23 15.87 0.40
C TYR A 161 -6.50 16.34 -0.32
N GLU A 162 -7.28 17.23 0.29
CA GLU A 162 -8.54 17.76 -0.29
C GLU A 162 -8.33 18.44 -1.64
N THR A 163 -7.20 19.11 -1.83
CA THR A 163 -6.82 19.78 -3.08
C THR A 163 -5.99 18.90 -4.02
N THR A 164 -5.72 17.64 -3.64
CA THR A 164 -4.90 16.70 -4.41
C THR A 164 -5.60 15.35 -4.62
N TYR A 165 -5.29 14.31 -3.86
CA TYR A 165 -5.78 12.94 -4.06
C TYR A 165 -7.30 12.76 -3.83
N PHE A 166 -8.00 13.77 -3.31
CA PHE A 166 -9.47 13.83 -3.31
C PHE A 166 -10.06 14.81 -4.35
N ASN A 167 -9.22 15.60 -5.03
CA ASN A 167 -9.65 16.56 -6.03
C ASN A 167 -9.63 15.92 -7.43
N ARG A 168 -10.79 15.84 -8.08
CA ARG A 168 -10.92 15.21 -9.40
C ARG A 168 -10.15 15.94 -10.50
N GLU A 169 -10.09 17.27 -10.48
CA GLU A 169 -9.33 18.04 -11.47
C GLU A 169 -7.84 17.75 -11.34
N TRP A 170 -7.34 17.72 -10.11
CA TRP A 170 -5.95 17.36 -9.82
C TRP A 170 -5.65 15.92 -10.23
N ILE A 171 -6.53 14.95 -9.94
CA ILE A 171 -6.36 13.56 -10.38
C ILE A 171 -6.32 13.49 -11.91
N GLY A 172 -7.26 14.14 -12.60
CA GLY A 172 -7.30 14.17 -14.06
C GLY A 172 -6.00 14.71 -14.66
N ALA A 173 -5.48 15.81 -14.11
CA ALA A 173 -4.26 16.45 -14.60
C ALA A 173 -2.97 15.71 -14.22
N LYS A 174 -2.89 15.09 -13.02
CA LYS A 174 -1.66 14.48 -12.51
C LYS A 174 -1.55 12.99 -12.79
N PHE A 175 -2.67 12.30 -12.97
CA PHE A 175 -2.69 10.88 -13.31
C PHE A 175 -3.06 10.63 -14.78
N GLU A 176 -2.96 11.63 -15.66
CA GLU A 176 -3.23 11.48 -17.11
C GLU A 176 -2.47 10.31 -17.73
N PHE A 177 -1.17 10.17 -17.42
CA PHE A 177 -0.34 9.05 -17.87
C PHE A 177 -0.87 7.66 -17.42
N HIS A 178 -1.58 7.62 -16.31
CA HIS A 178 -2.19 6.42 -15.74
C HIS A 178 -3.64 6.20 -16.23
N GLY A 179 -4.06 6.91 -17.28
CA GLY A 179 -5.42 6.87 -17.83
C GLY A 179 -6.42 7.83 -17.17
N GLY A 180 -5.95 8.71 -16.27
CA GLY A 180 -6.69 9.82 -15.69
C GLY A 180 -8.00 9.40 -15.01
N LEU A 181 -9.02 10.26 -15.12
CA LEU A 181 -10.31 10.03 -14.44
C LEU A 181 -11.05 8.79 -14.91
N LYS A 182 -10.89 8.38 -16.19
CA LYS A 182 -11.55 7.18 -16.73
C LYS A 182 -11.10 5.92 -15.99
N VAL A 183 -9.79 5.74 -15.83
CA VAL A 183 -9.22 4.60 -15.11
C VAL A 183 -9.50 4.71 -13.60
N PHE A 184 -9.41 5.92 -13.03
CA PHE A 184 -9.77 6.16 -11.63
C PHE A 184 -11.21 5.73 -11.31
N ASP A 185 -12.18 6.16 -12.11
CA ASP A 185 -13.60 5.86 -11.88
C ASP A 185 -13.87 4.35 -12.00
N CYS A 186 -13.23 3.66 -12.96
CA CYS A 186 -13.27 2.20 -13.07
C CYS A 186 -12.78 1.53 -11.78
N TRP A 187 -11.64 1.97 -11.23
CA TRP A 187 -11.11 1.42 -9.97
C TRP A 187 -12.05 1.67 -8.79
N VAL A 188 -12.65 2.86 -8.69
CA VAL A 188 -13.63 3.17 -7.64
C VAL A 188 -14.79 2.18 -7.69
N GLU A 189 -15.34 1.91 -8.87
CA GLU A 189 -16.44 0.95 -9.02
C GLU A 189 -16.04 -0.49 -8.67
N ILE A 190 -14.88 -0.95 -9.16
CA ILE A 190 -14.40 -2.31 -8.87
C ILE A 190 -14.15 -2.49 -7.38
N ILE A 191 -13.47 -1.53 -6.73
CA ILE A 191 -13.13 -1.63 -5.30
C ILE A 191 -14.41 -1.64 -4.45
N LYS A 192 -15.41 -0.80 -4.76
CA LYS A 192 -16.70 -0.82 -4.06
C LYS A 192 -17.40 -2.18 -4.18
N LYS A 193 -17.53 -2.71 -5.41
CA LYS A 193 -18.17 -4.02 -5.65
C LYS A 193 -17.43 -5.15 -4.93
N CYS A 194 -16.09 -5.13 -4.95
CA CYS A 194 -15.26 -6.14 -4.31
C CYS A 194 -15.32 -6.07 -2.78
N PHE A 195 -15.40 -4.86 -2.20
CA PHE A 195 -15.58 -4.67 -0.78
C PHE A 195 -16.88 -5.31 -0.26
N GLU A 196 -17.96 -5.24 -1.03
CA GLU A 196 -19.26 -5.80 -0.66
C GLU A 196 -19.33 -7.33 -0.79
N ASN A 197 -18.66 -7.90 -1.79
CA ASN A 197 -18.78 -9.33 -2.12
C ASN A 197 -17.55 -10.19 -1.77
N GLY A 198 -16.52 -9.58 -1.16
CA GLY A 198 -15.30 -10.26 -0.73
C GLY A 198 -14.38 -10.74 -1.86
N LYS A 199 -14.57 -10.27 -3.10
CA LYS A 199 -13.68 -10.59 -4.23
C LYS A 199 -12.40 -9.75 -4.19
N ASP A 200 -11.38 -10.18 -4.91
CA ASP A 200 -10.10 -9.49 -5.01
C ASP A 200 -10.20 -8.27 -5.95
N PRO A 201 -10.17 -7.03 -5.43
CA PRO A 201 -10.23 -5.84 -6.27
C PRO A 201 -8.98 -5.66 -7.13
N LEU A 202 -7.81 -6.06 -6.64
CA LEU A 202 -6.55 -5.86 -7.35
C LEU A 202 -6.50 -6.74 -8.60
N LYS A 203 -6.85 -8.02 -8.48
CA LYS A 203 -6.91 -8.95 -9.62
C LYS A 203 -7.95 -8.51 -10.66
N ILE A 204 -9.18 -8.22 -10.22
CA ILE A 204 -10.28 -7.86 -11.13
C ILE A 204 -10.00 -6.52 -11.80
N GLY A 205 -9.57 -5.51 -11.04
CA GLY A 205 -9.32 -4.19 -11.58
C GLY A 205 -8.10 -4.14 -12.50
N GLN A 206 -7.08 -4.97 -12.26
CA GLN A 206 -5.96 -5.10 -13.20
C GLN A 206 -6.41 -5.61 -14.56
N GLU A 207 -7.43 -6.47 -14.63
CA GLU A 207 -7.99 -6.96 -15.89
C GLU A 207 -8.96 -5.94 -16.52
N ALA A 208 -9.80 -5.31 -15.70
CA ALA A 208 -10.92 -4.47 -16.16
C ALA A 208 -10.58 -2.99 -16.40
N CYS A 209 -9.64 -2.43 -15.64
CA CYS A 209 -9.36 -0.99 -15.60
C CYS A 209 -8.04 -0.61 -16.30
N LYS A 210 -7.57 -1.41 -17.25
CA LYS A 210 -6.35 -1.10 -18.02
C LYS A 210 -6.54 0.17 -18.87
N ASN A 211 -5.42 0.84 -19.16
CA ASN A 211 -5.37 1.90 -20.17
C ASN A 211 -6.02 1.40 -21.47
N PHE A 212 -7.09 2.07 -21.91
CA PHE A 212 -7.62 1.93 -23.27
C PHE A 212 -6.73 2.67 -24.25
#